data_AF-A0A7X2XE47-F1
#
_entry.id   AF-A0A7X2XE47-F1
#
_cell.length_a   1.000
_cell.length_b   1.000
_cell.length_c   1.000
_cell.angle_alpha   90.00
_cell.angle_beta   90.00
_cell.angle_gamma   90.00
#
_symmetry.space_group_name_H-M   'P 1'
#
loop_
_entity.id
_entity.type
_entity.pdbx_description
1 polymer ?
#
loop_
_entity_poly.entity_id
_entity_poly.type
_entity_poly.pdbx_seq_one_letter_code
_entity_poly.pdbx_strand_id
1 'polypeptide(L)'
;MPQKKLFAALLVAASALLMLGMSNENQIPYPSNYDTKSAGASSYNGLANVPKSPYFQQLDFYNMQPTDSLVLLPKFRTYQQTTEYTCGPAAALMVVEHFQGRSEEDELAIGKIMGTKSYTGTNTKGMVKYFKKKGWQVTSSADKDKTPQNTQEFKAFVVEHLKRNVPIMVENVDWGGHWRVIIGYDTMGTDDITSSDVLIMADPYDTADHLQDGYVVVPAEKFFYMWFDSHLFAAGDRKQQWLAAEPPVGYEPLIDMKTQDGTAQ
;
A
#
# COMPACT_ATOMS: atom_id res chain seq x y z
N MET A 1 -61.76 22.26 -6.54
CA MET A 1 -60.58 22.24 -5.63
C MET A 1 -60.17 20.80 -5.38
N PRO A 2 -58.87 20.51 -5.22
CA PRO A 2 -58.24 19.28 -5.71
C PRO A 2 -57.96 18.26 -4.60
N GLN A 3 -57.91 16.97 -4.92
CA GLN A 3 -57.17 15.98 -4.13
C GLN A 3 -56.11 15.34 -5.01
N LYS A 4 -54.90 15.89 -4.91
CA LYS A 4 -53.66 15.28 -5.39
C LYS A 4 -53.40 14.02 -4.57
N LYS A 5 -53.34 12.85 -5.22
CA LYS A 5 -52.72 11.66 -4.62
C LYS A 5 -51.20 11.76 -4.83
N LEU A 6 -50.51 12.26 -3.80
CA LEU A 6 -49.06 12.12 -3.65
C LEU A 6 -48.82 10.84 -2.86
N PHE A 7 -48.36 9.76 -3.49
CA PHE A 7 -47.74 8.63 -2.80
C PHE A 7 -46.80 7.91 -3.75
N ALA A 8 -45.58 8.43 -3.88
CA ALA A 8 -44.42 7.70 -4.40
C ALA A 8 -43.14 8.50 -4.07
N ALA A 9 -42.79 8.59 -2.79
CA ALA A 9 -41.50 9.13 -2.36
C ALA A 9 -41.14 8.62 -0.96
N LEU A 10 -40.97 7.30 -0.81
CA LEU A 10 -40.43 6.73 0.43
C LEU A 10 -39.83 5.34 0.15
N LEU A 11 -38.96 5.24 -0.84
CA LEU A 11 -38.13 4.04 -1.03
C LEU A 11 -36.81 4.30 -1.78
N VAL A 12 -36.24 5.51 -1.63
CA VAL A 12 -34.90 5.82 -2.15
C VAL A 12 -33.91 6.19 -1.03
N ALA A 13 -34.36 6.38 0.21
CA ALA A 13 -33.49 6.76 1.31
C ALA A 13 -32.77 5.57 2.00
N ALA A 14 -33.18 4.32 1.74
CA ALA A 14 -32.57 3.14 2.39
C ALA A 14 -31.32 2.61 1.67
N SER A 15 -31.10 2.97 0.40
CA SER A 15 -29.94 2.51 -0.38
C SER A 15 -28.72 3.43 -0.25
N ALA A 16 -28.90 4.66 0.26
CA ALA A 16 -27.82 5.62 0.45
C ALA A 16 -27.12 5.52 1.81
N LEU A 17 -27.74 4.82 2.79
CA LEU A 17 -27.16 4.63 4.12
C LEU A 17 -26.28 3.38 4.25
N LEU A 18 -26.24 2.49 3.26
CA LEU A 18 -25.35 1.32 3.27
C LEU A 18 -23.91 1.62 2.83
N MET A 19 -23.61 2.85 2.38
CA MET A 19 -22.25 3.26 2.00
C MET A 19 -21.54 4.14 3.05
N LEU A 20 -22.16 4.39 4.21
CA LEU A 20 -21.62 5.27 5.25
C LEU A 20 -21.02 4.50 6.44
N GLY A 21 -20.78 3.21 6.28
CA GLY A 21 -20.36 2.34 7.37
C GLY A 21 -19.61 1.10 6.93
N MET A 22 -18.74 1.21 5.90
CA MET A 22 -17.54 0.38 5.97
C MET A 22 -16.81 0.90 7.21
N SER A 23 -16.80 0.10 8.27
CA SER A 23 -15.87 0.34 9.35
C SER A 23 -14.49 0.54 8.71
N ASN A 24 -13.82 1.66 8.99
CA ASN A 24 -12.46 1.99 8.51
C ASN A 24 -11.39 1.02 9.07
N GLU A 25 -11.73 -0.25 9.28
CA GLU A 25 -10.83 -1.29 9.78
C GLU A 25 -9.64 -1.49 8.86
N ASN A 26 -9.82 -1.23 7.56
CA ASN A 26 -8.74 -1.26 6.57
C ASN A 26 -7.81 -0.06 6.64
N GLN A 27 -8.15 1.02 7.35
CA GLN A 27 -7.36 2.25 7.39
C GLN A 27 -6.78 2.50 8.79
N ILE A 28 -5.49 2.83 8.83
CA ILE A 28 -4.82 3.28 10.04
C ILE A 28 -5.34 4.69 10.38
N PRO A 29 -5.83 4.93 11.61
CA PRO A 29 -6.40 6.22 11.97
C PRO A 29 -5.32 7.32 12.09
N TYR A 30 -5.67 8.53 11.68
CA TYR A 30 -4.82 9.71 11.88
C TYR A 30 -4.70 10.08 13.36
N PRO A 31 -3.52 10.55 13.81
CA PRO A 31 -3.42 11.25 15.09
C PRO A 31 -4.34 12.46 15.11
N SER A 32 -5.04 12.70 16.23
CA SER A 32 -6.08 13.74 16.33
C SER A 32 -5.58 15.17 16.12
N ASN A 33 -4.27 15.38 16.25
CA ASN A 33 -3.61 16.68 16.09
C ASN A 33 -3.05 16.93 14.68
N TYR A 34 -3.26 16.01 13.74
CA TYR A 34 -2.81 16.18 12.36
C TYR A 34 -3.75 17.07 11.55
N ASP A 35 -3.18 17.85 10.63
CA ASP A 35 -3.94 18.50 9.58
C ASP A 35 -4.12 17.53 8.42
N THR A 36 -5.35 17.03 8.26
CA THR A 36 -5.71 16.08 7.20
C THR A 36 -6.49 16.74 6.06
N LYS A 37 -6.53 18.07 6.00
CA LYS A 37 -7.41 18.81 5.07
C LYS A 37 -6.67 19.79 4.18
N SER A 38 -5.45 20.18 4.53
CA SER A 38 -4.71 21.19 3.77
C SER A 38 -3.76 20.61 2.72
N ALA A 39 -3.27 19.38 2.89
CA ALA A 39 -2.25 18.80 2.02
C ALA A 39 -2.26 17.26 2.05
N GLY A 40 -1.51 16.68 1.12
CA GLY A 40 -1.36 15.24 0.94
C GLY A 40 -2.64 14.57 0.47
N ALA A 41 -2.55 13.26 0.25
CA ALA A 41 -3.69 12.45 -0.17
C ALA A 41 -4.82 12.48 0.87
N SER A 42 -4.51 12.63 2.16
CA SER A 42 -5.53 12.76 3.22
C SER A 42 -6.52 13.90 2.97
N SER A 43 -6.09 15.01 2.33
CA SER A 43 -6.94 16.17 2.02
C SER A 43 -8.01 15.89 0.97
N TYR A 44 -7.81 14.86 0.14
CA TYR A 44 -8.78 14.45 -0.85
C TYR A 44 -9.97 13.77 -0.19
N ASN A 45 -9.76 13.00 0.88
CA ASN A 45 -10.82 12.41 1.72
C ASN A 45 -12.03 11.88 0.91
N GLY A 46 -11.77 11.11 -0.14
CA GLY A 46 -12.77 10.50 -1.02
C GLY A 46 -13.46 11.43 -2.01
N LEU A 47 -13.00 12.69 -2.18
CA LEU A 47 -13.59 13.66 -3.12
C LEU A 47 -13.59 13.18 -4.57
N ALA A 48 -12.65 12.31 -4.95
CA ALA A 48 -12.53 11.73 -6.28
C ALA A 48 -13.18 10.34 -6.40
N ASN A 49 -13.87 9.85 -5.37
CA ASN A 49 -14.50 8.52 -5.42
C ASN A 49 -15.67 8.52 -6.40
N VAL A 50 -15.69 7.55 -7.32
CA VAL A 50 -16.76 7.37 -8.29
C VAL A 50 -17.39 6.00 -8.08
N PRO A 51 -18.56 5.92 -7.42
CA PRO A 51 -19.26 4.66 -7.21
C PRO A 51 -19.53 3.95 -8.55
N LYS A 52 -19.25 2.64 -8.60
CA LYS A 52 -19.42 1.82 -9.82
C LYS A 52 -18.66 2.41 -11.01
N SER A 53 -17.39 2.75 -10.80
CA SER A 53 -16.55 3.27 -11.88
C SER A 53 -16.55 2.31 -13.08
N PRO A 54 -16.74 2.82 -14.32
CA PRO A 54 -16.73 1.99 -15.52
C PRO A 54 -15.32 1.54 -15.93
N TYR A 55 -14.27 2.15 -15.36
CA TYR A 55 -12.88 1.91 -15.74
C TYR A 55 -12.05 1.27 -14.64
N PHE A 56 -12.42 1.48 -13.37
CA PHE A 56 -11.70 0.94 -12.23
C PHE A 56 -12.63 0.07 -11.40
N GLN A 57 -12.33 -1.22 -11.37
CA GLN A 57 -13.10 -2.15 -10.56
C GLN A 57 -12.76 -1.94 -9.08
N GLN A 58 -13.79 -1.72 -8.28
CA GLN A 58 -13.66 -1.56 -6.83
C GLN A 58 -13.57 -2.95 -6.20
N LEU A 59 -12.41 -3.29 -5.62
CA LEU A 59 -12.10 -4.59 -5.03
C LEU A 59 -11.78 -4.43 -3.54
N ASP A 60 -12.32 -5.32 -2.71
CA ASP A 60 -12.04 -5.30 -1.26
C ASP A 60 -10.80 -6.14 -0.95
N PHE A 61 -9.61 -5.58 -1.21
CA PHE A 61 -8.34 -6.27 -0.94
C PHE A 61 -8.11 -6.55 0.55
N TYR A 62 -8.71 -5.76 1.45
CA TYR A 62 -8.59 -5.97 2.89
C TYR A 62 -9.20 -7.31 3.33
N ASN A 63 -10.35 -7.68 2.77
CA ASN A 63 -11.05 -8.93 3.07
C ASN A 63 -10.79 -10.05 2.05
N MET A 64 -10.15 -9.75 0.92
CA MET A 64 -9.82 -10.71 -0.13
C MET A 64 -8.96 -11.86 0.39
N GLN A 65 -9.23 -13.06 -0.11
CA GLN A 65 -8.46 -14.26 0.21
C GLN A 65 -7.47 -14.56 -0.93
N PRO A 66 -6.27 -15.07 -0.62
CA PRO A 66 -5.36 -15.61 -1.63
C PRO A 66 -6.04 -16.71 -2.47
N THR A 67 -5.56 -16.88 -3.70
CA THR A 67 -5.99 -17.94 -4.62
C THR A 67 -4.76 -18.68 -5.16
N ASP A 68 -4.96 -19.62 -6.07
CA ASP A 68 -3.83 -20.30 -6.74
C ASP A 68 -2.92 -19.32 -7.50
N SER A 69 -3.49 -18.25 -8.08
CA SER A 69 -2.74 -17.23 -8.82
C SER A 69 -2.36 -16.00 -7.99
N LEU A 70 -3.16 -15.67 -6.96
CA LEU A 70 -3.01 -14.49 -6.13
C LEU A 70 -2.31 -14.83 -4.80
N VAL A 71 -1.10 -14.29 -4.63
CA VAL A 71 -0.45 -14.18 -3.31
C VAL A 71 -0.77 -12.79 -2.74
N LEU A 72 -1.37 -12.72 -1.56
CA LEU A 72 -1.79 -11.47 -0.93
C LEU A 72 -1.53 -11.51 0.58
N LEU A 73 -1.06 -10.40 1.15
CA LEU A 73 -1.00 -10.21 2.60
C LEU A 73 -2.40 -9.84 3.12
N PRO A 74 -3.07 -10.72 3.88
CA PRO A 74 -4.43 -10.46 4.33
C PRO A 74 -4.43 -9.34 5.39
N LYS A 75 -5.52 -8.58 5.45
CA LYS A 75 -5.76 -7.57 6.51
C LYS A 75 -4.67 -6.49 6.62
N PHE A 76 -3.88 -6.28 5.57
CA PHE A 76 -2.89 -5.22 5.52
C PHE A 76 -3.60 -3.85 5.55
N ARG A 77 -3.39 -3.02 6.57
CA ARG A 77 -4.07 -1.71 6.66
C ARG A 77 -3.33 -0.62 5.89
N THR A 78 -4.10 0.27 5.27
CA THR A 78 -3.58 1.40 4.47
C THR A 78 -3.58 2.70 5.25
N TYR A 79 -2.86 3.71 4.77
CA TYR A 79 -2.81 5.05 5.36
C TYR A 79 -2.54 6.08 4.27
N GLN A 80 -3.38 7.11 4.14
CA GLN A 80 -3.16 8.19 3.16
C GLN A 80 -2.29 9.28 3.78
N GLN A 81 -1.17 9.63 3.14
CA GLN A 81 -0.21 10.59 3.71
C GLN A 81 -0.83 11.97 3.95
N THR A 82 -0.35 12.66 5.00
CA THR A 82 -0.87 13.98 5.40
C THR A 82 -0.08 15.17 4.87
N THR A 83 1.00 14.91 4.14
CA THR A 83 1.79 15.95 3.46
C THR A 83 2.09 15.54 2.02
N GLU A 84 2.63 16.42 1.20
CA GLU A 84 3.03 16.11 -0.18
C GLU A 84 4.32 15.28 -0.30
N TYR A 85 5.01 15.00 0.81
CA TYR A 85 6.39 14.48 0.78
C TYR A 85 6.65 13.32 1.75
N THR A 86 5.60 12.81 2.40
CA THR A 86 5.67 11.77 3.43
C THR A 86 5.26 10.37 2.95
N CYS A 87 5.24 10.12 1.64
CA CYS A 87 4.97 8.78 1.07
C CYS A 87 5.86 7.68 1.70
N GLY A 88 7.16 7.93 1.87
CA GLY A 88 8.07 7.00 2.53
C GLY A 88 7.70 6.72 4.00
N PRO A 89 7.60 7.76 4.85
CA PRO A 89 7.12 7.60 6.23
C PRO A 89 5.75 6.90 6.36
N ALA A 90 4.79 7.21 5.49
CA ALA A 90 3.49 6.56 5.45
C ALA A 90 3.59 5.07 5.06
N ALA A 91 4.41 4.75 4.05
CA ALA A 91 4.70 3.37 3.67
C ALA A 91 5.31 2.56 4.82
N ALA A 92 6.27 3.15 5.55
CA ALA A 92 6.85 2.50 6.71
C ALA A 92 5.87 2.37 7.88
N LEU A 93 4.98 3.34 8.10
CA LEU A 93 3.90 3.24 9.09
C LEU A 93 3.01 2.03 8.80
N MET A 94 2.57 1.85 7.54
CA MET A 94 1.76 0.71 7.14
C MET A 94 2.46 -0.63 7.39
N VAL A 95 3.76 -0.73 7.09
CA VAL A 95 4.54 -1.94 7.37
C VAL A 95 4.70 -2.20 8.88
N VAL A 96 4.90 -1.16 9.69
CA VAL A 96 4.97 -1.32 11.15
C VAL A 96 3.64 -1.80 11.72
N GLU A 97 2.54 -1.20 11.28
CA GLU A 97 1.17 -1.59 11.63
C GLU A 97 0.84 -3.02 11.22
N HIS A 98 1.30 -3.48 10.05
CA HIS A 98 1.10 -4.86 9.59
C HIS A 98 1.65 -5.89 10.58
N PHE A 99 2.84 -5.66 11.12
CA PHE A 99 3.43 -6.57 12.10
C PHE A 99 2.89 -6.33 13.52
N GLN A 100 2.86 -5.07 13.95
CA GLN A 100 2.62 -4.69 15.35
C GLN A 100 1.17 -4.41 15.70
N GLY A 101 0.27 -4.32 14.73
CA GLY A 101 -1.15 -3.99 14.88
C GLY A 101 -1.44 -2.55 15.36
N ARG A 102 -0.42 -1.89 15.93
CA ARG A 102 -0.36 -0.48 16.27
C ARG A 102 1.09 0.01 16.32
N SER A 103 1.43 1.03 15.53
CA SER A 103 2.73 1.69 15.59
C SER A 103 2.88 2.59 16.81
N GLU A 104 4.07 2.62 17.41
CA GLU A 104 4.42 3.57 18.48
C GLU A 104 4.66 4.98 17.93
N GLU A 105 5.18 5.08 16.70
CA GLU A 105 5.43 6.33 16.00
C GLU A 105 4.39 6.58 14.92
N ASP A 106 3.97 7.85 14.78
CA ASP A 106 3.13 8.31 13.68
C ASP A 106 3.95 8.76 12.46
N GLU A 107 3.29 8.99 11.33
CA GLU A 107 3.90 9.36 10.04
C GLU A 107 4.96 10.47 10.15
N LEU A 108 4.65 11.59 10.83
CA LEU A 108 5.56 12.72 10.96
C LEU A 108 6.72 12.42 11.92
N ALA A 109 6.49 11.65 12.98
CA ALA A 109 7.57 11.18 13.85
C ALA A 109 8.54 10.24 13.12
N ILE A 110 8.01 9.32 12.31
CA ILE A 110 8.78 8.46 11.41
C ILE A 110 9.60 9.32 10.44
N GLY A 111 8.97 10.32 9.81
CA GLY A 111 9.65 11.22 8.88
C GLY A 111 10.82 11.99 9.51
N LYS A 112 10.68 12.44 10.76
CA LYS A 112 11.79 13.06 11.52
C LYS A 112 12.96 12.10 11.72
N ILE A 113 12.69 10.82 12.02
CA ILE A 113 13.74 9.80 12.20
C ILE A 113 14.48 9.54 10.89
N MET A 114 13.71 9.38 9.81
CA MET A 114 14.21 9.13 8.46
C MET A 114 14.98 10.33 7.86
N GLY A 115 14.74 11.54 8.37
CA GLY A 115 15.31 12.77 7.80
C GLY A 115 14.59 13.19 6.52
N THR A 116 13.29 12.93 6.44
CA THR A 116 12.42 13.29 5.32
C THR A 116 12.49 14.79 5.03
N LYS A 117 12.61 15.14 3.75
CA LYS A 117 12.66 16.53 3.28
C LYS A 117 11.40 16.88 2.52
N SER A 118 10.93 18.12 2.68
CA SER A 118 9.71 18.58 2.01
C SER A 118 9.78 18.57 0.48
N TYR A 119 10.98 18.69 -0.10
CA TYR A 119 11.15 18.74 -1.55
C TYR A 119 11.45 17.38 -2.18
N THR A 120 12.26 16.55 -1.52
CA THR A 120 12.77 15.28 -2.08
C THR A 120 12.22 14.05 -1.39
N GLY A 121 11.37 14.18 -0.38
CA GLY A 121 10.91 13.05 0.45
C GLY A 121 12.07 12.34 1.17
N THR A 122 12.03 11.00 1.16
CA THR A 122 12.96 10.12 1.88
C THR A 122 13.59 9.12 0.93
N ASN A 123 14.91 8.95 0.94
CA ASN A 123 15.58 7.89 0.18
C ASN A 123 15.69 6.57 0.97
N THR A 124 16.12 5.49 0.31
CA THR A 124 16.28 4.17 0.94
C THR A 124 17.15 4.20 2.20
N LYS A 125 18.20 5.04 2.26
CA LYS A 125 19.06 5.16 3.46
C LYS A 125 18.29 5.69 4.66
N GLY A 126 17.42 6.69 4.45
CA GLY A 126 16.53 7.22 5.49
C GLY A 126 15.53 6.16 5.97
N MET A 127 14.93 5.43 5.03
CA MET A 127 14.01 4.33 5.33
C MET A 127 14.69 3.23 6.17
N VAL A 128 15.87 2.76 5.74
CA VAL A 128 16.68 1.75 6.44
C VAL A 128 17.08 2.22 7.84
N LYS A 129 17.45 3.50 8.00
CA LYS A 129 17.81 4.08 9.31
C LYS A 129 16.67 3.94 10.33
N TYR A 130 15.42 4.16 9.91
CA TYR A 130 14.26 4.02 10.79
C TYR A 130 14.11 2.58 11.29
N PHE A 131 14.04 1.61 10.39
CA PHE A 131 13.86 0.20 10.78
C PHE A 131 15.04 -0.35 11.59
N LYS A 132 16.28 0.02 11.25
CA LYS A 132 17.45 -0.34 12.08
C LYS A 132 17.38 0.26 13.48
N LYS A 133 16.88 1.50 13.63
CA LYS A 133 16.67 2.11 14.96
C LYS A 133 15.65 1.33 15.78
N LYS A 134 14.62 0.73 15.15
CA LYS A 134 13.65 -0.16 15.82
C LYS A 134 14.23 -1.56 16.14
N GLY A 135 15.46 -1.86 15.74
CA GLY A 135 16.07 -3.18 15.92
C GLY A 135 15.54 -4.24 14.95
N TRP A 136 14.93 -3.82 13.83
CA TRP A 136 14.41 -4.73 12.81
C TRP A 136 15.50 -5.21 11.87
N GLN A 137 15.28 -6.39 11.29
CA GLN A 137 16.08 -6.90 10.19
C GLN A 137 15.66 -6.16 8.92
N VAL A 138 16.64 -5.74 8.10
CA VAL A 138 16.37 -4.96 6.89
C VAL A 138 17.21 -5.49 5.75
N THR A 139 16.55 -5.77 4.62
CA THR A 139 17.17 -5.98 3.31
C THR A 139 16.76 -4.84 2.40
N SER A 140 17.67 -4.36 1.54
CA SER A 140 17.35 -3.21 0.68
C SER A 140 18.20 -3.14 -0.57
N SER A 141 17.80 -2.27 -1.51
CA SER A 141 18.60 -1.95 -2.69
C SER A 141 19.96 -1.31 -2.37
N ALA A 142 20.18 -0.85 -1.13
CA ALA A 142 21.49 -0.39 -0.67
C ALA A 142 22.53 -1.52 -0.61
N ASP A 143 22.08 -2.78 -0.50
CA ASP A 143 22.94 -3.96 -0.47
C ASP A 143 23.36 -4.45 -1.87
N LYS A 144 22.96 -3.73 -2.94
CA LYS A 144 23.26 -3.87 -4.40
C LYS A 144 23.10 -5.25 -5.05
N ASP A 145 23.49 -6.34 -4.41
CA ASP A 145 23.54 -7.70 -4.97
C ASP A 145 22.17 -8.43 -4.89
N LYS A 146 21.12 -7.75 -4.40
CA LYS A 146 19.81 -8.34 -4.11
C LYS A 146 18.66 -7.79 -4.96
N THR A 147 18.95 -6.86 -5.87
CA THR A 147 17.91 -6.26 -6.71
C THR A 147 17.67 -7.12 -7.96
N PRO A 148 16.42 -7.48 -8.29
CA PRO A 148 16.10 -8.24 -9.50
C PRO A 148 16.55 -7.57 -10.80
N GLN A 149 17.09 -8.35 -11.73
CA GLN A 149 17.63 -7.85 -13.00
C GLN A 149 16.70 -8.05 -14.20
N ASN A 150 15.63 -8.84 -14.06
CA ASN A 150 14.61 -9.05 -15.09
C ASN A 150 13.22 -9.30 -14.45
N THR A 151 12.19 -9.41 -15.29
CA THR A 151 10.79 -9.54 -14.84
C THR A 151 10.52 -10.87 -14.14
N GLN A 152 11.15 -11.98 -14.56
CA GLN A 152 11.03 -13.28 -13.89
C GLN A 152 11.68 -13.26 -12.50
N GLU A 153 12.88 -12.70 -12.37
CA GLU A 153 13.53 -12.50 -11.06
C GLU A 153 12.70 -11.57 -10.17
N PHE A 154 12.08 -10.54 -10.74
CA PHE A 154 11.23 -9.61 -9.99
C PHE A 154 9.97 -10.32 -9.46
N LYS A 155 9.32 -11.15 -10.29
CA LYS A 155 8.22 -12.02 -9.88
C LYS A 155 8.61 -12.92 -8.72
N ALA A 156 9.71 -13.67 -8.87
CA ALA A 156 10.21 -14.56 -7.83
C ALA A 156 10.51 -13.79 -6.53
N PHE A 157 11.22 -12.67 -6.63
CA PHE A 157 11.54 -11.79 -5.52
C PHE A 157 10.29 -11.33 -4.76
N VAL A 158 9.26 -10.84 -5.47
CA VAL A 158 8.02 -10.39 -4.82
C VAL A 158 7.30 -11.55 -4.14
N VAL A 159 7.07 -12.64 -4.86
CA VAL A 159 6.34 -13.81 -4.35
C VAL A 159 7.03 -14.41 -3.13
N GLU A 160 8.36 -14.50 -3.12
CA GLU A 160 9.12 -15.02 -1.98
C GLU A 160 9.00 -14.16 -0.72
N HIS A 161 8.97 -12.83 -0.85
CA HIS A 161 8.75 -11.94 0.30
C HIS A 161 7.32 -12.07 0.83
N LEU A 162 6.33 -12.04 -0.06
CA LEU A 162 4.93 -12.12 0.32
C LEU A 162 4.59 -13.46 0.99
N LYS A 163 5.13 -14.59 0.50
CA LYS A 163 4.95 -15.91 1.14
C LYS A 163 5.56 -16.00 2.54
N ARG A 164 6.52 -15.13 2.88
CA ARG A 164 7.08 -14.99 4.24
C ARG A 164 6.33 -13.96 5.09
N ASN A 165 5.19 -13.46 4.63
CA ASN A 165 4.46 -12.36 5.25
C ASN A 165 5.28 -11.06 5.35
N VAL A 166 6.20 -10.83 4.40
CA VAL A 166 7.05 -9.64 4.37
C VAL A 166 6.62 -8.71 3.23
N PRO A 167 6.00 -7.55 3.53
CA PRO A 167 5.71 -6.54 2.52
C PRO A 167 7.00 -5.91 1.99
N ILE A 168 6.97 -5.43 0.74
CA ILE A 168 8.12 -4.76 0.12
C ILE A 168 7.79 -3.29 -0.11
N MET A 169 8.50 -2.39 0.55
CA MET A 169 8.42 -0.96 0.24
C MET A 169 9.27 -0.67 -1.01
N VAL A 170 8.68 0.01 -1.99
CA VAL A 170 9.33 0.35 -3.27
C VAL A 170 9.12 1.81 -3.60
N GLU A 171 10.10 2.44 -4.24
CA GLU A 171 9.97 3.76 -4.84
C GLU A 171 10.19 3.70 -6.35
N ASN A 172 9.34 4.41 -7.10
CA ASN A 172 9.40 4.46 -8.56
C ASN A 172 8.87 5.81 -9.10
N VAL A 173 9.01 6.01 -10.41
CA VAL A 173 8.73 7.26 -11.17
C VAL A 173 7.30 7.78 -11.09
N ASP A 174 6.40 7.06 -10.43
CA ASP A 174 5.04 7.54 -10.23
C ASP A 174 5.08 8.89 -9.50
N TRP A 175 4.33 9.87 -9.99
CA TRP A 175 4.41 11.27 -9.53
C TRP A 175 5.81 11.91 -9.56
N GLY A 176 6.74 11.32 -10.31
CA GLY A 176 8.15 11.71 -10.38
C GLY A 176 9.06 11.05 -9.33
N GLY A 177 8.50 10.31 -8.38
CA GLY A 177 9.19 9.56 -7.36
C GLY A 177 8.27 9.34 -6.16
N HIS A 178 7.86 8.09 -5.93
CA HIS A 178 6.78 7.79 -4.99
C HIS A 178 6.97 6.45 -4.29
N TRP A 179 6.87 6.44 -2.96
CA TRP A 179 6.95 5.23 -2.14
C TRP A 179 5.59 4.57 -1.97
N ARG A 180 5.53 3.26 -2.21
CA ARG A 180 4.37 2.39 -2.01
C ARG A 180 4.81 1.07 -1.40
N VAL A 181 3.84 0.25 -0.99
CA VAL A 181 4.10 -1.07 -0.41
C VAL A 181 3.47 -2.15 -1.28
N ILE A 182 4.28 -3.06 -1.83
CA ILE A 182 3.77 -4.25 -2.50
C ILE A 182 3.26 -5.21 -1.43
N ILE A 183 1.97 -5.54 -1.52
CA ILE A 183 1.27 -6.43 -0.58
C ILE A 183 0.65 -7.64 -1.29
N GLY A 184 0.61 -7.65 -2.62
CA GLY A 184 0.12 -8.78 -3.40
C GLY A 184 0.74 -8.88 -4.78
N TYR A 185 0.66 -10.08 -5.35
CA TYR A 185 1.07 -10.42 -6.71
C TYR A 185 0.07 -11.43 -7.26
N ASP A 186 -0.53 -11.14 -8.41
CA ASP A 186 -1.44 -12.05 -9.10
C ASP A 186 -0.88 -12.39 -10.49
N THR A 187 -0.75 -13.68 -10.79
CA THR A 187 -0.36 -14.14 -12.12
C THR A 187 -1.51 -14.07 -13.13
N MET A 188 -2.71 -13.72 -12.68
CA MET A 188 -3.95 -13.71 -13.46
C MET A 188 -4.27 -15.08 -14.11
N GLY A 189 -3.72 -16.17 -13.55
CA GLY A 189 -3.80 -17.52 -14.10
C GLY A 189 -2.88 -17.77 -15.30
N THR A 190 -1.88 -16.91 -15.52
CA THR A 190 -0.95 -16.96 -16.66
C THR A 190 0.52 -17.02 -16.19
N ASP A 191 0.89 -18.10 -15.50
CA ASP A 191 2.15 -18.18 -14.75
C ASP A 191 3.44 -17.91 -15.56
N ASP A 192 3.45 -18.27 -16.85
CA ASP A 192 4.60 -18.10 -17.74
C ASP A 192 4.60 -16.74 -18.50
N ILE A 193 3.61 -15.87 -18.29
CA ILE A 193 3.42 -14.62 -19.04
C ILE A 193 3.46 -13.43 -18.07
N THR A 194 4.64 -12.85 -17.84
CA THR A 194 4.80 -11.73 -16.89
C THR A 194 4.06 -10.45 -17.28
N SER A 195 3.68 -10.31 -18.55
CA SER A 195 3.02 -9.08 -19.05
C SER A 195 1.57 -8.94 -18.62
N SER A 196 0.92 -10.03 -18.19
CA SER A 196 -0.43 -10.04 -17.61
C SER A 196 -0.44 -9.96 -16.09
N ASP A 197 0.70 -10.22 -15.45
CA ASP A 197 0.82 -10.21 -13.99
C ASP A 197 0.58 -8.80 -13.42
N VAL A 198 -0.05 -8.74 -12.25
CA VAL A 198 -0.34 -7.48 -11.55
C VAL A 198 0.20 -7.49 -10.12
N LEU A 199 0.57 -6.30 -9.65
CA LEU A 199 0.90 -6.00 -8.27
C LEU A 199 -0.32 -5.41 -7.58
N ILE A 200 -0.58 -5.84 -6.35
CA ILE A 200 -1.48 -5.16 -5.43
C ILE A 200 -0.60 -4.36 -4.48
N MET A 201 -0.80 -3.04 -4.45
CA MET A 201 -0.01 -2.15 -3.62
C MET A 201 -0.88 -1.40 -2.61
N ALA A 202 -0.39 -1.26 -1.39
CA ALA A 202 -0.87 -0.23 -0.48
C ALA A 202 -0.18 1.09 -0.82
N ASP A 203 -0.97 2.08 -1.25
CA ASP A 203 -0.52 3.35 -1.78
C ASP A 203 -0.89 4.49 -0.82
N PRO A 204 0.10 5.22 -0.27
CA PRO A 204 -0.18 6.35 0.61
C PRO A 204 -0.71 7.59 -0.15
N TYR A 205 -0.70 7.57 -1.48
CA TYR A 205 -1.26 8.63 -2.33
C TYR A 205 -2.27 8.08 -3.35
N ASP A 206 -3.25 7.35 -2.84
CA ASP A 206 -4.30 6.75 -3.64
C ASP A 206 -5.40 7.76 -3.96
N THR A 207 -5.29 8.41 -5.13
CA THR A 207 -6.25 9.42 -5.57
C THR A 207 -6.67 9.25 -7.03
N ALA A 208 -6.32 8.12 -7.67
CA ALA A 208 -6.31 8.01 -9.13
C ALA A 208 -7.11 6.83 -9.70
N ASP A 209 -7.77 6.03 -8.87
CA ASP A 209 -8.53 4.84 -9.29
C ASP A 209 -10.04 4.91 -8.96
N HIS A 210 -10.50 6.08 -8.53
CA HIS A 210 -11.88 6.35 -8.10
C HIS A 210 -12.36 5.59 -6.83
N LEU A 211 -11.45 5.06 -6.03
CA LEU A 211 -11.75 4.58 -4.69
C LEU A 211 -10.55 4.82 -3.77
N GLN A 212 -10.57 5.91 -3.00
CA GLN A 212 -9.53 6.19 -2.01
C GLN A 212 -9.64 5.27 -0.78
N ASP A 213 -9.33 4.00 -0.95
CA ASP A 213 -9.22 2.99 0.11
C ASP A 213 -7.76 2.64 0.41
N GLY A 214 -6.83 3.16 -0.40
CA GLY A 214 -5.39 3.00 -0.27
C GLY A 214 -4.83 1.77 -0.98
N TYR A 215 -5.61 1.05 -1.78
CA TYR A 215 -5.12 -0.08 -2.56
C TYR A 215 -5.15 0.23 -4.06
N VAL A 216 -4.06 -0.07 -4.76
CA VAL A 216 -3.98 0.13 -6.21
C VAL A 216 -3.49 -1.13 -6.91
N VAL A 217 -4.00 -1.35 -8.12
CA VAL A 217 -3.56 -2.43 -9.03
C VAL A 217 -2.60 -1.86 -10.06
N VAL A 218 -1.39 -2.42 -10.15
CA VAL A 218 -0.35 -1.95 -11.06
C VAL A 218 0.15 -3.10 -11.94
N PRO A 219 0.29 -2.95 -13.27
CA PRO A 219 0.87 -4.01 -14.10
C PRO A 219 2.33 -4.27 -13.69
N ALA A 220 2.66 -5.51 -13.33
CA ALA A 220 3.92 -5.85 -12.68
C ALA A 220 5.13 -5.62 -13.60
N GLU A 221 5.05 -6.06 -14.85
CA GLU A 221 6.12 -5.87 -15.83
C GLU A 221 6.33 -4.39 -16.17
N LYS A 222 5.24 -3.62 -16.31
CA LYS A 222 5.34 -2.17 -16.57
C LYS A 222 5.99 -1.45 -15.38
N PHE A 223 5.62 -1.81 -14.16
CA PHE A 223 6.27 -1.29 -12.96
C PHE A 223 7.78 -1.55 -12.98
N PHE A 224 8.20 -2.77 -13.31
CA PHE A 224 9.62 -3.13 -13.35
C PHE A 224 10.44 -2.20 -14.27
N TYR A 225 9.93 -1.90 -15.48
CA TYR A 225 10.60 -0.97 -16.40
C TYR A 225 10.50 0.50 -15.98
N MET A 226 9.56 0.83 -15.10
CA MET A 226 9.35 2.16 -14.53
C MET A 226 9.99 2.30 -13.13
N TRP A 227 10.78 1.32 -12.69
CA TRP A 227 11.32 1.26 -11.33
C TRP A 227 12.58 2.13 -11.15
N PHE A 228 12.39 3.44 -11.23
CA PHE A 228 13.42 4.44 -11.03
C PHE A 228 12.83 5.76 -10.54
N ASP A 229 13.62 6.58 -9.85
CA ASP A 229 13.29 7.95 -9.45
C ASP A 229 13.55 8.94 -10.59
N SER A 230 12.65 9.91 -10.81
CA SER A 230 12.75 10.88 -11.92
C SER A 230 13.59 12.12 -11.61
N HIS A 231 14.66 11.95 -10.82
CA HIS A 231 15.68 12.95 -10.46
C HIS A 231 15.46 13.69 -9.13
N LEU A 232 14.51 13.27 -8.27
CA LEU A 232 14.39 13.81 -6.92
C LEU A 232 15.57 13.37 -6.04
N PHE A 233 16.06 12.14 -6.24
CA PHE A 233 17.23 11.62 -5.54
C PHE A 233 18.55 11.95 -6.24
N ALA A 234 19.66 11.79 -5.50
CA ALA A 234 21.00 11.87 -6.08
C ALA A 234 21.21 10.73 -7.08
N ALA A 235 22.02 10.94 -8.13
CA ALA A 235 22.15 10.02 -9.25
C ALA A 235 22.42 8.54 -8.88
N GLY A 236 23.17 8.28 -7.80
CA GLY A 236 23.46 6.93 -7.32
C GLY A 236 22.31 6.23 -6.58
N ASP A 237 21.27 6.97 -6.21
CA ASP A 237 20.12 6.50 -5.41
C ASP A 237 18.81 6.48 -6.25
N ARG A 238 18.89 6.52 -7.61
CA ARG A 238 17.70 6.63 -8.47
C ARG A 238 17.16 5.33 -9.06
N LYS A 239 17.91 4.24 -9.00
CA LYS A 239 17.50 2.99 -9.64
C LYS A 239 16.91 2.05 -8.61
N GLN A 240 15.75 1.47 -8.93
CA GLN A 240 15.12 0.35 -8.22
C GLN A 240 15.24 0.47 -6.71
N GLN A 241 14.70 1.57 -6.16
CA GLN A 241 14.75 1.81 -4.73
C GLN A 241 13.73 0.90 -4.04
N TRP A 242 14.21 0.14 -3.05
CA TRP A 242 13.37 -0.77 -2.28
C TRP A 242 13.98 -1.14 -0.94
N LEU A 243 13.13 -1.55 -0.02
CA LEU A 243 13.50 -2.25 1.20
C LEU A 243 12.39 -3.18 1.67
N ALA A 244 12.80 -4.25 2.33
CA ALA A 244 11.93 -5.09 3.13
C ALA A 244 12.47 -5.07 4.57
N ALA A 245 11.58 -4.89 5.54
CA ALA A 245 11.95 -4.83 6.94
C ALA A 245 11.02 -5.73 7.75
N GLU A 246 11.60 -6.55 8.62
CA GLU A 246 10.88 -7.50 9.44
C GLU A 246 11.35 -7.43 10.91
N PRO A 247 10.44 -7.62 11.88
CA PRO A 247 10.81 -7.75 13.29
C PRO A 247 11.89 -8.82 13.52
N PRO A 248 12.64 -8.76 14.63
CA PRO A 248 13.63 -9.78 14.97
C PRO A 248 12.99 -11.17 15.15
N VAL A 249 13.79 -12.21 14.90
CA VAL A 249 13.40 -13.63 15.03
C VAL A 249 12.76 -13.90 16.40
N GLY A 250 11.61 -14.59 16.41
CA GLY A 250 10.82 -14.88 17.61
C GLY A 250 9.68 -13.89 17.87
N TYR A 251 9.50 -12.90 17.00
CA TYR A 251 8.29 -12.09 16.98
C TYR A 251 7.11 -12.94 16.48
N GLU A 252 6.14 -13.20 17.36
CA GLU A 252 4.85 -13.78 16.96
C GLU A 252 3.98 -12.65 16.41
N PRO A 253 3.61 -12.66 15.11
CA PRO A 253 2.70 -11.66 14.56
C PRO A 253 1.37 -11.73 15.30
N LEU A 254 0.75 -10.58 15.56
CA LEU A 254 -0.61 -10.54 16.12
C LEU A 254 -1.66 -11.13 15.17
N ILE A 255 -1.32 -11.28 13.88
CA ILE A 255 -2.12 -11.91 12.85
C ILE A 255 -1.53 -13.31 12.59
N ASP A 256 -2.14 -14.32 13.18
CA ASP A 256 -1.73 -15.71 12.99
C ASP A 256 -2.10 -16.20 11.58
N MET A 257 -1.11 -16.51 10.75
CA MET A 257 -1.31 -17.16 9.45
C MET A 257 -1.37 -18.70 9.57
N LYS A 258 -1.30 -19.30 10.77
CA LYS A 258 -1.19 -20.77 10.97
C LYS A 258 -2.42 -21.60 10.56
N THR A 259 -3.35 -21.08 9.79
CA THR A 259 -4.36 -21.90 9.10
C THR A 259 -4.14 -21.85 7.58
N GLN A 260 -3.00 -22.36 7.11
CA GLN A 260 -2.75 -22.52 5.66
C GLN A 260 -2.29 -23.92 5.24
N ASP A 261 -2.25 -24.91 6.14
CA ASP A 261 -2.19 -26.34 5.78
C ASP A 261 -3.55 -27.00 5.99
N GLY A 262 -4.57 -26.49 5.28
CA GLY A 262 -5.84 -27.17 5.11
C GLY A 262 -5.68 -28.27 4.06
N THR A 263 -5.09 -29.39 4.47
CA THR A 263 -5.10 -30.63 3.69
C THR A 263 -6.53 -31.03 3.40
N ALA A 264 -6.78 -31.34 2.13
CA ALA A 264 -7.99 -31.99 1.67
C ALA A 264 -8.31 -33.23 2.51
N GLN A 265 -9.54 -33.28 3.04
CA GLN A 265 -10.36 -34.50 3.16
C GLN A 265 -11.82 -34.13 2.88
#